data_AF-A0A317J8U2-F1
#
_entry.id   AF-A0A317J8U2-F1
#
_cell.length_a   1.000
_cell.length_b   1.000
_cell.length_c   1.000
_cell.angle_alpha   90.00
_cell.angle_beta   90.00
_cell.angle_gamma   90.00
#
_symmetry.space_group_name_H-M   'P 1'
#
loop_
_entity.id
_entity.type
_entity.pdbx_description
1 polymer ?
#
loop_
_entity_poly.entity_id
_entity_poly.type
_entity_poly.pdbx_seq_one_letter_code
_entity_poly.pdbx_strand_id
1 'polypeptide(L)'
;MTMGNARIARMWKIVFATACLCLAGCDGFHWQETATDLPSNHPPADGFKVQTKVTTSQPLIIDRFQVASAAQEAFSSAQASTAAAIATSVQSHVDAEIRPVQQFFGRACNPYETGDSSDCNGSLVNSSLALGATDSSGREAARIQLCRSLVSDDALVQALQVKVSPTELAPQGSAIAELVGLFYPDLPGDTLVSLVDSLGQLDTVMAQNSEHVMDRWRILALTLCETPEWQQL
;
A
#
# COMPACT_ATOMS: atom_id res chain seq x y z
N MET A 1 1.15 60.80 -17.64
CA MET A 1 0.44 60.22 -16.48
C MET A 1 0.69 58.73 -16.49
N THR A 2 1.66 58.29 -15.68
CA THR A 2 2.15 56.91 -15.61
C THR A 2 2.36 56.57 -14.13
N MET A 3 1.47 55.75 -13.59
CA MET A 3 1.56 55.07 -12.30
C MET A 3 0.95 53.68 -12.55
N GLY A 4 1.45 52.54 -12.11
CA GLY A 4 2.55 52.21 -11.22
C GLY A 4 2.36 50.75 -10.82
N ASN A 5 2.95 49.81 -11.57
CA ASN A 5 2.92 48.38 -11.27
C ASN A 5 4.22 47.99 -10.54
N ALA A 6 4.20 48.06 -9.21
CA ALA A 6 5.33 47.67 -8.38
C ALA A 6 4.86 46.99 -7.08
N ARG A 7 4.07 45.91 -7.17
CA ARG A 7 3.68 45.10 -6.00
C ARG A 7 3.59 43.58 -6.22
N ILE A 8 4.24 43.00 -7.23
CA ILE A 8 4.23 41.53 -7.47
C ILE A 8 5.66 40.96 -7.58
N ALA A 9 6.57 41.36 -6.69
CA ALA A 9 7.95 40.87 -6.72
C ALA A 9 8.54 40.49 -5.33
N ARG A 10 7.71 40.33 -4.30
CA ARG A 10 8.20 40.04 -2.93
C ARG A 10 7.68 38.76 -2.26
N MET A 11 6.91 37.92 -2.95
CA MET A 11 6.45 36.62 -2.40
C MET A 11 7.25 35.39 -2.86
N TRP A 12 8.30 35.55 -3.66
CA TRP A 12 9.11 34.44 -4.18
C TRP A 12 10.45 34.20 -3.44
N LYS A 13 10.67 34.85 -2.29
CA LYS A 13 11.90 34.68 -1.50
C LYS A 13 11.75 33.93 -0.18
N ILE A 14 10.54 33.46 0.18
CA ILE A 14 10.29 32.74 1.43
C ILE A 14 10.13 31.22 1.22
N VAL A 15 9.87 30.75 -0.01
CA VAL A 15 9.71 29.31 -0.28
C VAL A 15 11.04 28.57 -0.48
N PHE A 16 12.15 29.28 -0.73
CA PHE A 16 13.46 28.65 -1.01
C PHE A 16 14.40 28.50 0.21
N ALA A 17 13.97 28.93 1.42
CA ALA A 17 14.81 28.88 2.62
C ALA A 17 14.51 27.71 3.57
N THR A 18 13.52 26.86 3.24
CA THR A 18 13.09 25.73 4.10
C THR A 18 13.35 24.37 3.45
N ALA A 19 14.21 24.31 2.42
CA ALA A 19 14.54 23.09 1.68
C ALA A 19 16.00 22.63 1.87
N CYS A 20 16.74 23.16 2.84
CA CYS A 20 18.18 22.89 3.02
C CYS A 20 18.56 22.36 4.42
N LEU A 21 17.64 21.68 5.12
CA LEU A 21 17.89 21.16 6.48
C LEU A 21 17.56 19.68 6.70
N CYS A 22 17.38 18.89 5.62
CA CYS A 22 17.20 17.43 5.73
C CYS A 22 18.36 16.60 5.14
N LEU A 23 19.53 17.20 4.89
CA LEU A 23 20.68 16.54 4.24
C LEU A 23 21.91 16.34 5.15
N ALA A 24 21.69 16.19 6.46
CA ALA A 24 22.75 15.75 7.35
C ALA A 24 22.16 14.85 8.45
N GLY A 25 22.31 13.53 8.29
CA GLY A 25 22.15 12.57 9.39
C GLY A 25 20.93 11.66 9.33
N CYS A 26 20.72 10.94 8.22
CA CYS A 26 20.04 9.64 8.28
C CYS A 26 21.11 8.54 8.42
N ASP A 27 21.79 8.52 9.57
CA ASP A 27 22.50 7.31 10.00
C ASP A 27 21.47 6.21 10.25
N GLY A 28 21.84 4.99 9.86
CA GLY A 28 20.95 3.86 9.66
C GLY A 28 19.95 3.62 10.80
N PHE A 29 18.70 3.45 10.41
CA PHE A 29 17.65 2.88 11.26
C PHE A 29 18.03 1.42 11.56
N HIS A 30 18.77 1.20 12.65
CA HIS A 30 19.03 -0.11 13.19
C HIS A 30 17.75 -0.62 13.87
N TRP A 31 17.15 -1.68 13.33
CA TRP A 31 16.20 -2.50 14.08
C TRP A 31 16.96 -3.18 15.21
N GLN A 32 16.98 -2.54 16.39
CA GLN A 32 17.38 -3.20 17.61
C GLN A 32 16.14 -3.92 18.14
N GLU A 33 16.09 -5.24 17.94
CA GLU A 33 15.12 -6.12 18.61
C GLU A 33 15.28 -5.92 20.12
N THR A 34 14.40 -5.11 20.69
CA THR A 34 14.23 -5.07 22.13
C THR A 34 13.39 -6.28 22.49
N ALA A 35 14.09 -7.41 22.70
CA ALA A 35 13.57 -8.48 23.53
C ALA A 35 13.15 -7.82 24.85
N THR A 36 11.84 -7.60 25.00
CA THR A 36 11.31 -7.06 26.24
C THR A 36 11.39 -8.22 27.23
N ASP A 37 12.46 -8.25 28.01
CA ASP A 37 12.54 -9.05 29.22
C ASP A 37 11.44 -8.56 30.16
N LEU A 38 10.24 -9.13 30.00
CA LEU A 38 9.16 -8.99 30.95
C LEU A 38 9.65 -9.58 32.28
N PRO A 39 9.57 -8.83 33.40
CA PRO A 39 9.94 -9.37 34.70
C PRO A 39 9.06 -10.56 35.02
N SER A 40 9.68 -11.73 35.07
CA SER A 40 9.10 -13.01 35.45
C SER A 40 8.71 -12.98 36.93
N ASN A 41 7.51 -12.53 37.26
CA ASN A 41 6.95 -12.64 38.63
C ASN A 41 5.42 -12.53 38.68
N HIS A 42 4.70 -13.24 37.81
CA HIS A 42 3.27 -13.53 38.04
C HIS A 42 3.06 -15.03 38.30
N PRO A 43 2.44 -15.42 39.43
CA PRO A 43 2.09 -16.81 39.70
C PRO A 43 1.02 -17.29 38.71
N PRO A 44 0.98 -18.59 38.37
CA PRO A 44 0.14 -19.12 37.31
C PRO A 44 -1.33 -19.03 37.71
N ALA A 45 -2.11 -18.24 36.98
CA ALA A 45 -3.56 -18.35 37.01
C ALA A 45 -3.94 -19.61 36.23
N ASP A 46 -4.31 -20.65 36.98
CA ASP A 46 -4.96 -21.84 36.45
C ASP A 46 -6.14 -21.45 35.55
N GLY A 47 -6.14 -21.94 34.30
CA GLY A 47 -7.40 -22.29 33.64
C GLY A 47 -7.83 -21.52 32.39
N PHE A 48 -7.05 -20.61 31.80
CA PHE A 48 -7.38 -20.08 30.46
C PHE A 48 -6.49 -20.68 29.38
N LYS A 49 -6.78 -21.93 29.01
CA LYS A 49 -6.26 -22.50 27.76
C LYS A 49 -7.10 -21.96 26.62
N VAL A 50 -6.66 -20.86 26.03
CA VAL A 50 -7.12 -20.46 24.70
C VAL A 50 -6.71 -21.58 23.76
N GLN A 51 -7.64 -22.47 23.41
CA GLN A 51 -7.49 -23.31 22.23
C GLN A 51 -7.70 -22.42 21.00
N THR A 52 -6.71 -21.59 20.69
CA THR A 52 -6.57 -21.00 19.36
C THR A 52 -6.01 -22.09 18.47
N LYS A 53 -6.84 -23.05 18.12
CA LYS A 53 -6.68 -23.72 16.82
C LYS A 53 -7.17 -22.74 15.76
N VAL A 54 -6.49 -21.60 15.67
CA VAL A 54 -6.54 -20.76 14.47
C VAL A 54 -5.81 -21.61 13.46
N THR A 55 -6.54 -22.10 12.47
CA THR A 55 -5.93 -22.61 11.25
C THR A 55 -5.23 -21.39 10.65
N THR A 56 -3.99 -21.14 11.05
CA THR A 56 -3.14 -20.15 10.42
C THR A 56 -2.81 -20.71 9.05
N SER A 57 -3.70 -20.48 8.09
CA SER A 57 -3.26 -20.37 6.70
C SER A 57 -2.20 -19.29 6.75
N GLN A 58 -0.93 -19.71 6.78
CA GLN A 58 0.16 -18.75 6.82
C GLN A 58 0.19 -18.11 5.43
N PRO A 59 0.09 -16.78 5.32
CA PRO A 59 0.09 -16.13 4.01
C PRO A 59 1.37 -16.56 3.29
N LEU A 60 1.19 -17.12 2.09
CA LEU A 60 2.30 -17.63 1.30
C LEU A 60 3.20 -16.45 0.91
N ILE A 61 4.51 -16.67 0.89
CA ILE A 61 5.42 -15.73 0.23
C ILE A 61 5.02 -15.56 -1.23
N ILE A 62 4.83 -14.29 -1.58
CA ILE A 62 4.50 -13.81 -2.92
C ILE A 62 5.74 -13.10 -3.47
N ASP A 63 6.02 -13.32 -4.76
CA ASP A 63 7.13 -12.69 -5.47
C ASP A 63 6.87 -11.18 -5.58
N ARG A 64 7.91 -10.36 -5.58
CA ARG A 64 7.82 -8.91 -5.84
C ARG A 64 7.08 -8.62 -7.15
N PHE A 65 7.23 -9.49 -8.15
CA PHE A 65 6.53 -9.36 -9.43
C PHE A 65 5.03 -9.62 -9.31
N GLN A 66 4.61 -10.52 -8.42
CA GLN A 66 3.20 -10.75 -8.15
C GLN A 66 2.59 -9.57 -7.39
N VAL A 67 3.29 -9.00 -6.40
CA VAL A 67 2.84 -7.76 -5.73
C VAL A 67 2.71 -6.61 -6.73
N ALA A 68 3.69 -6.47 -7.63
CA ALA A 68 3.65 -5.45 -8.69
C ALA A 68 2.47 -5.70 -9.65
N SER A 69 2.25 -6.94 -10.07
CA SER A 69 1.14 -7.33 -10.95
C SER A 69 -0.22 -7.06 -10.30
N ALA A 70 -0.39 -7.46 -9.04
CA ALA A 70 -1.62 -7.23 -8.28
C ALA A 70 -1.88 -5.73 -8.11
N ALA A 71 -0.84 -4.93 -7.78
CA ALA A 71 -0.97 -3.47 -7.69
C ALA A 71 -1.34 -2.84 -9.05
N GLN A 72 -0.72 -3.30 -10.14
CA GLN A 72 -1.07 -2.85 -11.50
C GLN A 72 -2.49 -3.23 -11.87
N GLU A 73 -2.96 -4.41 -11.50
CA GLU A 73 -4.33 -4.83 -11.74
C GLU A 73 -5.33 -3.98 -10.95
N ALA A 74 -5.12 -3.83 -9.64
CA ALA A 74 -6.01 -3.07 -8.77
C ALA A 74 -6.09 -1.58 -9.16
N PHE A 75 -4.95 -0.94 -9.45
CA PHE A 75 -4.86 0.50 -9.75
C PHE A 75 -4.77 0.83 -11.24
N SER A 76 -5.03 -0.13 -12.13
CA SER A 76 -5.07 0.12 -13.59
C SER A 76 -6.19 1.09 -13.99
N SER A 77 -6.01 1.75 -15.14
CA SER A 77 -7.07 2.58 -15.74
C SER A 77 -7.89 1.77 -16.73
N ALA A 78 -9.22 1.91 -16.65
CA ALA A 78 -10.14 1.43 -17.69
C ALA A 78 -10.10 2.31 -18.98
N GLN A 79 -9.50 3.51 -18.90
CA GLN A 79 -9.41 4.43 -20.04
C GLN A 79 -8.10 4.23 -20.79
N ALA A 80 -8.19 3.83 -22.06
CA ALA A 80 -7.03 3.57 -22.92
C ALA A 80 -6.06 4.77 -23.04
N SER A 81 -6.58 6.00 -22.98
CA SER A 81 -5.77 7.23 -23.09
C SER A 81 -4.87 7.48 -21.89
N THR A 82 -5.21 6.96 -20.70
CA THR A 82 -4.45 7.16 -19.45
C THR A 82 -3.78 5.90 -18.94
N ALA A 83 -4.11 4.72 -19.49
CA ALA A 83 -3.60 3.42 -19.07
C ALA A 83 -2.06 3.37 -18.96
N ALA A 84 -1.33 3.86 -19.97
CA ALA A 84 0.13 3.83 -19.95
C ALA A 84 0.74 4.74 -18.86
N ALA A 85 0.16 5.93 -18.65
CA ALA A 85 0.62 6.87 -17.62
C ALA A 85 0.34 6.31 -16.21
N ILE A 86 -0.85 5.74 -16.00
CA ILE A 86 -1.23 5.10 -14.73
C ILE A 86 -0.34 3.89 -14.42
N ALA A 87 -0.10 3.01 -15.39
CA ALA A 87 0.81 1.88 -15.23
C ALA A 87 2.25 2.34 -14.87
N THR A 88 2.72 3.43 -15.48
CA THR A 88 4.02 4.03 -15.15
C THR A 88 4.04 4.57 -13.72
N SER A 89 2.98 5.26 -13.28
CA SER A 89 2.88 5.75 -11.90
C SER A 89 2.88 4.58 -10.90
N VAL A 90 2.04 3.55 -11.10
CA VAL A 90 2.02 2.36 -10.24
C VAL A 90 3.41 1.72 -10.14
N GLN A 91 4.08 1.52 -11.28
CA GLN A 91 5.43 0.95 -11.28
C GLN A 91 6.43 1.82 -10.50
N SER A 92 6.31 3.15 -10.57
CA SER A 92 7.18 4.05 -9.82
C SER A 92 7.02 3.90 -8.30
N HIS A 93 5.78 3.70 -7.81
CA HIS A 93 5.51 3.43 -6.40
C HIS A 93 6.02 2.05 -5.98
N VAL A 94 5.81 1.02 -6.80
CA VAL A 94 6.38 -0.32 -6.56
C VAL A 94 7.91 -0.25 -6.47
N ASP A 95 8.55 0.47 -7.38
CA ASP A 95 10.01 0.62 -7.38
C ASP A 95 10.50 1.40 -6.16
N ALA A 96 9.76 2.39 -5.69
CA ALA A 96 10.13 3.17 -4.51
C ALA A 96 9.99 2.36 -3.20
N GLU A 97 8.93 1.55 -3.08
CA GLU A 97 8.56 0.93 -1.80
C GLU A 97 8.98 -0.54 -1.69
N ILE A 98 9.04 -1.28 -2.81
CA ILE A 98 9.35 -2.72 -2.82
C ILE A 98 10.81 -3.00 -3.18
N ARG A 99 11.39 -2.25 -4.14
CA ARG A 99 12.78 -2.49 -4.59
C ARG A 99 13.82 -2.39 -3.45
N PRO A 100 13.75 -1.42 -2.51
CA PRO A 100 14.74 -1.31 -1.43
C PRO A 100 14.70 -2.49 -0.43
N VAL A 101 13.59 -3.21 -0.43
CA VAL A 101 13.24 -4.27 0.53
C VAL A 101 13.01 -5.60 -0.20
N GLN A 102 13.41 -5.70 -1.46
CA GLN A 102 13.16 -6.87 -2.31
C GLN A 102 13.78 -8.15 -1.75
N GLN A 103 14.83 -8.04 -0.91
CA GLN A 103 15.40 -9.18 -0.20
C GLN A 103 14.41 -9.85 0.78
N PHE A 104 13.29 -9.19 1.11
CA PHE A 104 12.25 -9.80 1.92
C PHE A 104 11.18 -10.49 1.06
N PHE A 105 11.12 -10.24 -0.25
CA PHE A 105 10.16 -10.90 -1.13
C PHE A 105 10.74 -12.21 -1.65
N GLY A 106 9.89 -13.19 -1.97
CA GLY A 106 10.34 -14.48 -2.47
C GLY A 106 11.06 -14.37 -3.81
N ARG A 107 11.64 -15.50 -4.25
CA ARG A 107 12.43 -15.69 -5.49
C ARG A 107 13.91 -15.34 -5.35
N ALA A 108 14.72 -16.16 -6.01
CA ALA A 108 16.13 -15.91 -6.10
C ALA A 108 16.40 -14.62 -6.87
N CYS A 109 17.08 -13.66 -6.24
CA CYS A 109 17.58 -12.51 -6.96
C CYS A 109 18.60 -13.01 -7.99
N ASN A 110 18.44 -12.59 -9.25
CA ASN A 110 19.28 -13.04 -10.35
C ASN A 110 20.24 -11.92 -10.75
N PRO A 111 21.47 -11.88 -10.20
CA PRO A 111 22.43 -10.82 -10.50
C PRO A 111 22.92 -10.84 -11.96
N TYR A 112 22.48 -11.81 -12.77
CA TYR A 112 22.90 -12.02 -14.15
C TYR A 112 21.82 -11.69 -15.19
N GLU A 113 20.56 -11.43 -14.79
CA GLU A 113 19.47 -11.15 -15.74
C GLU A 113 19.56 -9.73 -16.31
N THR A 114 19.90 -8.74 -15.47
CA THR A 114 20.01 -7.32 -15.86
C THR A 114 21.45 -6.86 -16.09
N GLY A 115 22.45 -7.70 -15.77
CA GLY A 115 23.87 -7.34 -15.83
C GLY A 115 24.32 -6.38 -14.72
N ASP A 116 23.44 -6.04 -13.78
CA ASP A 116 23.75 -5.29 -12.57
C ASP A 116 23.17 -6.02 -11.33
N SER A 117 23.84 -5.85 -10.18
CA SER A 117 23.36 -6.42 -8.90
C SER A 117 22.12 -5.69 -8.34
N SER A 118 21.43 -4.89 -9.16
CA SER A 118 20.29 -4.07 -8.76
C SER A 118 19.10 -4.93 -8.36
N ASP A 119 18.93 -6.10 -9.00
CA ASP A 119 17.91 -7.11 -8.67
C ASP A 119 18.05 -7.74 -7.28
N CYS A 120 19.21 -7.53 -6.64
CA CYS A 120 19.54 -7.98 -5.30
C CYS A 120 19.70 -6.82 -4.30
N ASN A 121 19.53 -5.56 -4.73
CA ASN A 121 19.81 -4.36 -3.92
C ASN A 121 21.22 -4.41 -3.29
N GLY A 122 22.19 -4.95 -4.05
CA GLY A 122 23.56 -5.16 -3.58
C GLY A 122 23.75 -6.26 -2.52
N SER A 123 22.71 -7.03 -2.19
CA SER A 123 22.74 -8.08 -1.16
C SER A 123 22.21 -9.43 -1.67
N LEU A 124 23.04 -10.47 -1.58
CA LEU A 124 22.65 -11.85 -1.89
C LEU A 124 22.01 -12.58 -0.70
N VAL A 125 21.85 -11.90 0.45
CA VAL A 125 21.57 -12.55 1.74
C VAL A 125 20.23 -13.31 1.76
N ASN A 126 19.32 -13.02 0.83
CA ASN A 126 18.07 -13.76 0.68
C ASN A 126 17.78 -14.12 -0.79
N SER A 127 18.82 -14.31 -1.60
CA SER A 127 18.71 -14.76 -3.01
C SER A 127 18.15 -16.19 -3.16
N SER A 128 17.65 -16.80 -2.09
CA SER A 128 17.14 -18.17 -2.07
C SER A 128 15.97 -18.32 -1.09
N LEU A 129 15.21 -17.24 -0.83
CA LEU A 129 13.92 -17.35 -0.15
C LEU A 129 12.99 -18.22 -1.00
N ALA A 130 12.65 -19.41 -0.47
CA ALA A 130 11.68 -20.29 -1.07
C ALA A 130 10.32 -19.59 -1.17
N LEU A 131 9.68 -19.69 -2.34
CA LEU A 131 8.28 -19.32 -2.50
C LEU A 131 7.43 -20.17 -1.52
N GLY A 132 6.44 -19.56 -0.89
CA GLY A 132 5.59 -20.22 0.11
C GLY A 132 6.15 -20.36 1.53
N ALA A 133 7.28 -19.74 1.89
CA ALA A 133 7.60 -19.58 3.31
C ALA A 133 6.61 -18.60 3.98
N THR A 134 6.59 -18.56 5.31
CA THR A 134 5.72 -17.66 6.09
C THR A 134 5.98 -16.21 5.77
N ASP A 135 4.91 -15.42 5.64
CA ASP A 135 5.00 -13.96 5.58
C ASP A 135 5.80 -13.36 6.75
N SER A 136 6.45 -12.20 6.54
CA SER A 136 7.33 -11.54 7.50
C SER A 136 6.82 -10.14 7.80
N SER A 137 7.10 -9.63 8.99
CA SER A 137 6.74 -8.26 9.35
C SER A 137 7.33 -7.23 8.39
N GLY A 138 8.51 -7.50 7.82
CA GLY A 138 9.15 -6.63 6.83
C GLY A 138 8.39 -6.57 5.49
N ARG A 139 7.88 -7.70 5.00
CA ARG A 139 7.04 -7.75 3.79
C ARG A 139 5.71 -7.06 4.01
N GLU A 140 5.08 -7.34 5.13
CA GLU A 140 3.79 -6.74 5.47
C GLU A 140 3.92 -5.22 5.64
N ALA A 141 4.99 -4.75 6.29
CA ALA A 141 5.29 -3.33 6.37
C ALA A 141 5.52 -2.69 4.99
N ALA A 142 6.27 -3.35 4.11
CA ALA A 142 6.51 -2.87 2.74
C ALA A 142 5.22 -2.81 1.91
N ARG A 143 4.34 -3.80 2.07
CA ARG A 143 3.02 -3.83 1.42
C ARG A 143 2.13 -2.70 1.90
N ILE A 144 2.01 -2.52 3.22
CA ILE A 144 1.27 -1.41 3.82
C ILE A 144 1.81 -0.07 3.32
N GLN A 145 3.13 0.07 3.27
CA GLN A 145 3.78 1.29 2.77
C GLN A 145 3.48 1.53 1.29
N LEU A 146 3.54 0.49 0.44
CA LEU A 146 3.12 0.56 -0.96
C LEU A 146 1.66 1.01 -1.08
N CYS A 147 0.75 0.42 -0.32
CA CYS A 147 -0.66 0.79 -0.32
C CYS A 147 -0.87 2.27 0.01
N ARG A 148 -0.21 2.77 1.05
CA ARG A 148 -0.23 4.19 1.44
C ARG A 148 0.31 5.09 0.34
N SER A 149 1.40 4.67 -0.29
CA SER A 149 2.03 5.38 -1.41
C SER A 149 1.07 5.49 -2.60
N LEU A 150 0.45 4.38 -3.01
CA LEU A 150 -0.51 4.32 -4.13
C LEU A 150 -1.76 5.17 -3.89
N VAL A 151 -2.38 5.10 -2.70
CA VAL A 151 -3.58 5.91 -2.41
C VAL A 151 -3.27 7.38 -2.17
N SER A 152 -2.00 7.75 -1.98
CA SER A 152 -1.59 9.16 -1.86
C SER A 152 -1.51 9.87 -3.23
N ASP A 153 -1.45 9.11 -4.33
CA ASP A 153 -1.51 9.66 -5.69
C ASP A 153 -2.98 9.82 -6.15
N ASP A 154 -3.43 11.06 -6.23
CA ASP A 154 -4.75 11.46 -6.72
C ASP A 154 -5.09 10.85 -8.07
N ALA A 155 -4.12 10.74 -8.98
CA ALA A 155 -4.34 10.20 -10.31
C ALA A 155 -4.66 8.69 -10.27
N LEU A 156 -4.02 7.95 -9.37
CA LEU A 156 -4.28 6.52 -9.18
C LEU A 156 -5.65 6.29 -8.54
N VAL A 157 -5.98 7.06 -7.51
CA VAL A 157 -7.29 6.98 -6.85
C VAL A 157 -8.41 7.36 -7.81
N GLN A 158 -8.19 8.39 -8.64
CA GLN A 158 -9.14 8.79 -9.66
C GLN A 158 -9.29 7.71 -10.75
N ALA A 159 -8.19 7.09 -11.19
CA ALA A 159 -8.25 5.99 -12.15
C ALA A 159 -9.05 4.81 -11.61
N LEU A 160 -8.84 4.47 -10.33
CA LEU A 160 -9.58 3.44 -9.60
C LEU A 160 -11.07 3.80 -9.48
N GLN A 161 -11.40 5.03 -9.08
CA GLN A 161 -12.79 5.53 -9.02
C GLN A 161 -13.48 5.42 -10.39
N VAL A 162 -12.83 5.85 -11.47
CA VAL A 162 -13.36 5.75 -12.84
C VAL A 162 -13.53 4.29 -13.29
N LYS A 163 -12.64 3.39 -12.85
CA LYS A 163 -12.70 1.97 -13.19
C LYS A 163 -13.93 1.29 -12.57
N VAL A 164 -14.22 1.57 -11.30
CA VAL A 164 -15.34 0.93 -10.56
C VAL A 164 -16.65 1.70 -10.64
N SER A 165 -16.59 3.01 -10.91
CA SER A 165 -17.76 3.87 -11.06
C SER A 165 -17.53 4.98 -12.09
N PRO A 166 -17.64 4.65 -13.40
CA PRO A 166 -17.38 5.62 -14.47
C PRO A 166 -18.38 6.78 -14.49
N THR A 167 -19.57 6.59 -13.92
CA THR A 167 -20.67 7.57 -13.94
C THR A 167 -20.90 8.27 -12.61
N GLU A 168 -20.44 7.70 -11.50
CA GLU A 168 -20.71 8.26 -10.16
C GLU A 168 -19.42 8.71 -9.49
N LEU A 169 -19.47 9.91 -8.90
CA LEU A 169 -18.32 10.49 -8.24
C LEU A 169 -18.13 9.93 -6.82
N ALA A 170 -19.23 9.70 -6.09
CA ALA A 170 -19.19 9.21 -4.72
C ALA A 170 -19.24 7.68 -4.66
N PRO A 171 -18.61 7.03 -3.65
CA PRO A 171 -18.78 5.60 -3.42
C PRO A 171 -20.26 5.26 -3.17
N GLN A 172 -20.74 4.20 -3.83
CA GLN A 172 -22.05 3.58 -3.61
C GLN A 172 -21.88 2.08 -3.47
N GLY A 173 -22.88 1.36 -2.96
CA GLY A 173 -22.78 -0.08 -2.67
C GLY A 173 -22.30 -0.93 -3.86
N SER A 174 -22.77 -0.65 -5.08
CA SER A 174 -22.31 -1.34 -6.29
C SER A 174 -20.84 -1.04 -6.61
N ALA A 175 -20.44 0.23 -6.55
CA ALA A 175 -19.05 0.64 -6.80
C ALA A 175 -18.08 0.13 -5.72
N ILE A 176 -18.54 0.02 -4.47
CA ILE A 176 -17.81 -0.60 -3.38
C ILE A 176 -17.65 -2.11 -3.63
N ALA A 177 -18.70 -2.79 -4.11
CA ALA A 177 -18.60 -4.20 -4.47
C ALA A 177 -17.61 -4.45 -5.61
N GLU A 178 -17.64 -3.61 -6.66
CA GLU A 178 -16.65 -3.65 -7.75
C GLU A 178 -15.23 -3.39 -7.22
N LEU A 179 -15.07 -2.40 -6.32
CA LEU A 179 -13.78 -2.13 -5.68
C LEU A 179 -13.28 -3.32 -4.87
N VAL A 180 -14.13 -3.98 -4.07
CA VAL A 180 -13.76 -5.21 -3.36
C VAL A 180 -13.33 -6.29 -4.35
N GLY A 181 -14.05 -6.44 -5.47
CA GLY A 181 -13.73 -7.41 -6.52
C GLY A 181 -12.35 -7.20 -7.16
N LEU A 182 -11.80 -5.97 -7.15
CA LEU A 182 -10.43 -5.71 -7.62
C LEU A 182 -9.36 -6.27 -6.69
N PHE A 183 -9.62 -6.34 -5.39
CA PHE A 183 -8.68 -6.85 -4.38
C PHE A 183 -8.98 -8.30 -3.99
N TYR A 184 -10.22 -8.77 -4.19
CA TYR A 184 -10.70 -10.07 -3.75
C TYR A 184 -11.72 -10.68 -4.74
N PRO A 185 -11.32 -11.03 -5.98
CA PRO A 185 -12.21 -11.61 -7.00
C PRO A 185 -12.85 -12.94 -6.58
N ASP A 186 -12.17 -13.74 -5.75
CA ASP A 186 -12.62 -15.07 -5.31
C ASP A 186 -13.30 -15.07 -3.94
N LEU A 187 -13.68 -13.90 -3.41
CA LEU A 187 -14.27 -13.80 -2.08
C LEU A 187 -15.65 -14.51 -2.03
N PRO A 188 -15.94 -15.38 -1.04
CA PRO A 188 -17.24 -16.01 -0.91
C PRO A 188 -18.38 -14.97 -0.80
N GLY A 189 -19.52 -15.25 -1.43
CA GLY A 189 -20.64 -14.30 -1.53
C GLY A 189 -21.11 -13.72 -0.19
N ASP A 190 -21.23 -14.55 0.85
CA ASP A 190 -21.65 -14.09 2.18
C ASP A 190 -20.61 -13.15 2.83
N THR A 191 -19.32 -13.45 2.65
CA THR A 191 -18.22 -12.59 3.10
C THR A 191 -18.20 -11.28 2.30
N LEU A 192 -18.48 -11.34 1.00
CA LEU A 192 -18.50 -10.18 0.12
C LEU A 192 -19.59 -9.20 0.56
N VAL A 193 -20.79 -9.70 0.80
CA VAL A 193 -21.91 -8.89 1.31
C VAL A 193 -21.54 -8.22 2.63
N SER A 194 -21.00 -8.97 3.59
CA SER A 194 -20.59 -8.41 4.89
C SER A 194 -19.50 -7.34 4.77
N LEU A 195 -18.53 -7.53 3.87
CA LEU A 195 -17.44 -6.58 3.66
C LEU A 195 -17.95 -5.31 2.96
N VAL A 196 -18.79 -5.46 1.92
CA VAL A 196 -19.43 -4.33 1.22
C VAL A 196 -20.30 -3.52 2.17
N ASP A 197 -21.08 -4.17 3.04
CA ASP A 197 -21.89 -3.48 4.05
C ASP A 197 -21.03 -2.69 5.04
N SER A 198 -19.92 -3.27 5.50
CA SER A 198 -18.99 -2.62 6.43
C SER A 198 -18.32 -1.40 5.80
N LEU A 199 -17.89 -1.51 4.55
CA LEU A 199 -17.29 -0.41 3.79
C LEU A 199 -18.32 0.66 3.44
N GLY A 200 -19.57 0.28 3.13
CA GLY A 200 -20.67 1.22 2.92
C GLY A 200 -21.04 2.00 4.18
N GLN A 201 -20.96 1.37 5.35
CA GLN A 201 -21.12 2.07 6.64
C GLN A 201 -19.98 3.06 6.89
N LEU A 202 -18.73 2.65 6.63
CA LEU A 202 -17.56 3.55 6.73
C LEU A 202 -17.73 4.77 5.82
N ASP A 203 -18.13 4.56 4.57
CA ASP A 203 -18.41 5.63 3.61
C ASP A 203 -19.53 6.57 4.08
N THR A 204 -20.61 6.01 4.62
CA THR A 204 -21.73 6.79 5.20
C THR A 204 -21.25 7.67 6.36
N VAL A 205 -20.42 7.13 7.25
CA VAL A 205 -19.86 7.89 8.39
C VAL A 205 -18.95 9.01 7.89
N MET A 206 -18.09 8.76 6.90
CA MET A 206 -17.24 9.80 6.32
C MET A 206 -18.07 10.90 5.64
N ALA A 207 -19.11 10.52 4.90
CA ALA A 207 -20.02 11.47 4.26
C ALA A 207 -20.75 12.36 5.29
N GLN A 208 -21.19 11.78 6.42
CA GLN A 208 -21.81 12.52 7.52
C GLN A 208 -20.84 13.52 8.18
N ASN A 209 -19.55 13.20 8.19
CA ASN A 209 -18.48 14.10 8.65
C ASN A 209 -18.00 15.10 7.59
N SER A 210 -18.69 15.18 6.44
CA SER A 210 -18.35 16.10 5.34
C SER A 210 -16.96 15.87 4.75
N GLU A 211 -16.45 14.63 4.80
CA GLU A 211 -15.19 14.27 4.15
C GLU A 211 -15.29 14.43 2.62
N HIS A 212 -14.19 14.87 2.00
CA HIS A 212 -14.15 15.04 0.56
C HIS A 212 -14.28 13.68 -0.15
N VAL A 213 -14.94 13.68 -1.31
CA VAL A 213 -15.24 12.45 -2.06
C VAL A 213 -13.98 11.66 -2.40
N MET A 214 -12.90 12.33 -2.79
CA MET A 214 -11.62 11.65 -3.05
C MET A 214 -11.01 11.03 -1.80
N ASP A 215 -11.14 11.66 -0.63
CA ASP A 215 -10.62 11.10 0.62
C ASP A 215 -11.40 9.85 1.03
N ARG A 216 -12.71 9.83 0.76
CA ARG A 216 -13.53 8.63 0.96
C ARG A 216 -13.04 7.47 0.09
N TRP A 217 -12.78 7.70 -1.19
CA TRP A 217 -12.18 6.68 -2.07
C TRP A 217 -10.82 6.22 -1.60
N ARG A 218 -9.95 7.14 -1.16
CA ARG A 218 -8.63 6.81 -0.59
C ARG A 218 -8.75 5.89 0.60
N ILE A 219 -9.63 6.20 1.55
CA ILE A 219 -9.80 5.39 2.78
C ILE A 219 -10.36 4.01 2.45
N LEU A 220 -11.33 3.91 1.54
CA LEU A 220 -11.88 2.61 1.11
C LEU A 220 -10.79 1.76 0.43
N ALA A 221 -10.05 2.33 -0.53
CA ALA A 221 -8.96 1.64 -1.21
C ALA A 221 -7.83 1.27 -0.25
N LEU A 222 -7.48 2.15 0.69
CA LEU A 222 -6.45 1.89 1.71
C LEU A 222 -6.87 0.73 2.62
N THR A 223 -8.13 0.72 3.06
CA THR A 223 -8.67 -0.34 3.92
C THR A 223 -8.54 -1.72 3.25
N LEU A 224 -8.87 -1.81 1.96
CA LEU A 224 -8.76 -3.04 1.17
C LEU A 224 -7.31 -3.42 0.82
N CYS A 225 -6.46 -2.43 0.62
CA CYS A 225 -5.05 -2.67 0.30
C CYS A 225 -4.24 -3.06 1.55
N GLU A 226 -4.56 -2.53 2.73
CA GLU A 226 -3.90 -2.92 3.98
C GLU A 226 -4.41 -4.27 4.53
N THR A 227 -5.61 -4.75 4.16
CA THR A 227 -6.07 -6.08 4.56
C THR A 227 -5.21 -7.17 3.92
N PRO A 228 -4.84 -8.25 4.64
CA PRO A 228 -3.93 -9.27 4.11
C PRO A 228 -4.50 -10.00 2.88
N GLU A 229 -3.60 -10.70 2.17
CA GLU A 229 -3.90 -11.70 1.12
C GLU A 229 -4.41 -11.22 -0.24
N TRP A 230 -4.78 -9.95 -0.43
CA TRP A 230 -5.25 -9.47 -1.76
C TRP A 230 -4.19 -9.60 -2.87
N GLN A 231 -2.91 -9.64 -2.50
CA GLN A 231 -1.80 -9.80 -3.44
C GLN A 231 -1.58 -11.27 -3.87
N GLN A 232 -2.38 -12.23 -3.39
CA GLN A 232 -2.28 -13.66 -3.74
C GLN A 232 -3.00 -14.04 -5.04
N LEU A 233 -3.57 -13.05 -5.74
CA LEU A 233 -4.32 -13.21 -6.99
C LEU A 233 -3.43 -13.59 -8.18
#